data_AF-A0A2M8KG14-F1
#
_entry.id   AF-A0A2M8KG14-F1
#
_cell.length_a   1.000
_cell.length_b   1.000
_cell.length_c   1.000
_cell.angle_alpha   90.00
_cell.angle_beta   90.00
_cell.angle_gamma   90.00
#
_symmetry.space_group_name_H-M   'P 1'
#
loop_
_entity.id
_entity.type
_entity.pdbx_description
1 polymer ?
#
loop_
_entity_poly.entity_id
_entity_poly.type
_entity_poly.pdbx_seq_one_letter_code
_entity_poly.pdbx_strand_id
1 'polypeptide(L)'
;MSERKLRTNKLPPPLKHDSQENDSIKGPIIKKAAQEARDKIHKKYDLLEGDYKLEIAHEIWNKQQKILKEKGIDWKTPIEMNPGVLID
;
A
#
# COMPACT_ATOMS: atom_id res chain seq x y z
N MET A 1 14.37 -30.53 27.49
CA MET A 1 13.18 -30.73 26.65
C MET A 1 12.69 -29.35 26.23
N SER A 2 12.90 -28.96 24.98
CA SER A 2 12.49 -27.63 24.49
C SER A 2 11.02 -27.67 24.08
N GLU A 3 10.19 -26.91 24.80
CA GLU A 3 8.81 -26.65 24.42
C GLU A 3 8.79 -25.85 23.11
N ARG A 4 8.55 -26.53 22.00
CA ARG A 4 8.12 -25.87 20.76
C ARG A 4 6.71 -25.34 21.01
N LYS A 5 6.60 -24.06 21.36
CA LYS A 5 5.31 -23.36 21.37
C LYS A 5 4.66 -23.54 20.01
N LEU A 6 3.55 -24.27 19.98
CA LEU A 6 2.67 -24.44 18.83
C LEU A 6 2.37 -23.05 18.26
N ARG A 7 2.93 -22.74 17.08
CA ARG A 7 2.47 -21.61 16.26
C ARG A 7 1.00 -21.91 15.97
N THR A 8 0.11 -21.18 16.63
CA THR A 8 -1.31 -21.21 16.29
C THR A 8 -1.43 -20.88 14.82
N ASN A 9 -2.05 -21.76 14.02
CA ASN A 9 -2.48 -21.51 12.64
C ASN A 9 -3.60 -20.44 12.60
N LYS A 10 -3.36 -19.28 13.20
CA LYS A 10 -4.18 -18.09 12.99
C LYS A 10 -3.54 -17.37 11.82
N LEU A 11 -4.27 -17.32 10.70
CA LEU A 11 -3.93 -16.42 9.60
C LEU A 11 -3.70 -15.03 10.20
N PRO A 12 -2.70 -14.27 9.70
CA PRO A 12 -2.53 -12.90 10.12
C PRO A 12 -3.87 -12.15 9.92
N PRO A 13 -4.22 -11.23 10.83
CA PRO A 13 -5.43 -10.42 10.65
C PRO A 13 -5.40 -9.74 9.28
N PRO A 14 -6.56 -9.59 8.61
CA PRO A 14 -6.62 -8.93 7.31
C PRO A 14 -6.00 -7.54 7.40
N LEU A 15 -5.25 -7.15 6.36
CA LEU A 15 -4.63 -5.82 6.28
C LEU A 15 -5.73 -4.75 6.38
N LYS A 16 -5.48 -3.75 7.22
CA LYS A 16 -6.31 -2.56 7.34
C LYS A 16 -6.05 -1.66 6.14
N HIS A 17 -7.13 -1.10 5.61
CA HIS A 17 -7.13 -0.13 4.53
C HIS A 17 -7.58 1.24 5.06
N ASP A 18 -7.15 2.32 4.41
CA ASP A 18 -7.66 3.63 4.74
C ASP A 18 -9.15 3.71 4.36
N SER A 19 -10.00 4.10 5.31
CA SER A 19 -11.45 4.27 5.08
C SER A 19 -11.78 5.18 3.90
N GLN A 20 -10.91 6.14 3.57
CA GLN A 20 -11.07 7.06 2.45
C GLN A 20 -11.06 6.35 1.09
N GLU A 21 -10.49 5.14 1.00
CA GLU A 21 -10.50 4.32 -0.22
C GLU A 21 -11.92 3.90 -0.64
N ASN A 22 -12.83 3.79 0.33
CA ASN A 22 -14.23 3.44 0.13
C ASN A 22 -15.17 4.65 0.12
N ASP A 23 -14.63 5.86 0.29
CA ASP A 23 -15.40 7.10 0.21
C ASP A 23 -15.85 7.35 -1.25
N SER A 24 -17.09 7.76 -1.45
CA SER A 24 -17.67 7.94 -2.78
C SER A 24 -17.02 9.07 -3.58
N ILE A 25 -16.41 10.05 -2.91
CA ILE A 25 -15.78 11.22 -3.53
C ILE A 25 -14.26 11.01 -3.61
N LYS A 26 -13.63 10.63 -2.49
CA LYS A 26 -12.17 10.47 -2.39
C LYS A 26 -11.70 9.14 -3.00
N GLY A 27 -12.47 8.06 -2.90
CA GLY A 27 -12.10 6.74 -3.41
C GLY A 27 -11.68 6.75 -4.88
N PRO A 28 -12.47 7.34 -5.80
CA PRO A 28 -12.06 7.49 -7.21
C PRO A 28 -10.78 8.31 -7.40
N ILE A 29 -10.57 9.35 -6.59
CA ILE A 29 -9.36 10.19 -6.63
C ILE A 29 -8.15 9.39 -6.16
N ILE A 30 -8.29 8.60 -5.09
CA ILE A 30 -7.26 7.72 -4.54
C ILE A 30 -6.88 6.64 -5.57
N LYS A 31 -7.87 5.99 -6.20
CA LYS A 31 -7.62 5.00 -7.27
C LYS A 31 -6.87 5.61 -8.44
N LYS A 32 -7.26 6.81 -8.88
CA LYS A 32 -6.56 7.52 -9.96
C LYS A 32 -5.13 7.88 -9.58
N ALA A 33 -4.90 8.35 -8.34
CA ALA A 33 -3.57 8.66 -7.84
C ALA A 33 -2.68 7.41 -7.73
N ALA A 34 -3.24 6.26 -7.35
CA ALA A 34 -2.53 4.98 -7.32
C ALA A 34 -2.07 4.58 -8.73
N GLN A 35 -2.95 4.69 -9.73
CA GLN A 35 -2.59 4.41 -11.12
C GLN A 35 -1.51 5.37 -11.62
N GLU A 36 -1.67 6.66 -11.38
CA GLU A 36 -0.67 7.67 -11.80
C GLU A 36 0.69 7.46 -11.14
N ALA A 37 0.71 7.05 -9.86
CA ALA A 37 1.94 6.69 -9.18
C ALA A 37 2.59 5.46 -9.82
N ARG A 38 1.83 4.41 -10.12
CA ARG A 38 2.32 3.21 -10.81
C ARG A 38 2.89 3.56 -12.18
N ASP A 39 2.15 4.28 -13.02
CA ASP A 39 2.58 4.64 -14.38
C ASP A 39 3.91 5.42 -14.36
N LYS A 40 4.06 6.35 -13.42
CA LYS A 40 5.30 7.14 -13.27
C LYS A 40 6.48 6.26 -12.85
N ILE A 41 6.26 5.32 -11.94
CA ILE A 41 7.32 4.43 -11.45
C ILE A 41 7.67 3.36 -12.48
N HIS A 42 6.68 2.75 -13.14
CA HIS A 42 6.91 1.81 -14.24
C HIS A 42 7.70 2.46 -15.37
N LYS A 43 7.35 3.70 -15.76
CA LYS A 43 8.12 4.46 -16.74
C LYS A 43 9.55 4.79 -16.28
N LYS A 44 9.74 5.07 -14.99
CA LYS A 44 11.07 5.38 -14.42
C LYS A 44 12.00 4.17 -14.45
N TYR A 45 11.47 2.97 -14.23
CA TYR A 45 12.24 1.73 -14.10
C TYR A 45 12.12 0.78 -15.31
N ASP A 46 11.40 1.18 -16.36
CA ASP A 46 11.10 0.36 -17.54
C ASP A 46 10.49 -1.00 -17.17
N LEU A 47 9.56 -1.00 -16.22
CA LEU A 47 8.92 -2.20 -15.68
C LEU A 47 7.70 -2.58 -16.52
N LEU A 48 7.50 -3.89 -16.69
CA LEU A 48 6.27 -4.41 -17.27
C LEU A 48 5.16 -4.49 -16.21
N GLU A 49 3.91 -4.52 -16.66
CA GLU A 49 2.77 -4.74 -15.79
C GLU A 49 2.90 -6.12 -15.10
N GLY A 50 3.04 -6.13 -13.78
CA GLY A 50 3.27 -7.34 -12.99
C GLY A 50 4.65 -7.44 -12.34
N ASP A 51 5.62 -6.62 -12.76
CA ASP A 51 6.96 -6.54 -12.16
C ASP A 51 6.95 -5.71 -10.86
N TYR A 52 6.26 -6.23 -9.84
CA TYR A 52 6.20 -5.60 -8.52
C TYR A 52 7.28 -6.19 -7.61
N LYS A 53 8.37 -5.46 -7.39
CA LYS A 53 9.28 -5.71 -6.26
C LYS A 53 8.79 -4.93 -5.03
N LEU A 54 9.03 -5.47 -3.84
CA LEU A 54 8.62 -4.83 -2.59
C LEU A 54 9.13 -3.38 -2.50
N GLU A 55 10.40 -3.15 -2.81
CA GLU A 55 11.02 -1.81 -2.82
C GLU A 55 10.25 -0.81 -3.70
N ILE A 56 9.67 -1.29 -4.80
CA ILE A 56 8.89 -0.50 -5.75
C ILE A 56 7.52 -0.17 -5.17
N ALA A 57 6.90 -1.08 -4.41
CA ALA A 57 5.61 -0.83 -3.74
C ALA A 57 5.67 0.33 -2.76
N HIS A 58 6.75 0.40 -1.95
CA HIS A 58 6.98 1.54 -1.05
C HIS A 58 7.12 2.86 -1.82
N GLU A 59 7.83 2.86 -2.95
CA GLU A 59 7.98 4.07 -3.77
C GLU A 59 6.65 4.50 -4.40
N ILE A 60 5.85 3.55 -4.88
CA ILE A 60 4.50 3.81 -5.39
C ILE A 60 3.63 4.43 -4.30
N TRP A 61 3.59 3.86 -3.09
CA TRP A 61 2.79 4.41 -1.99
C TRP A 61 3.23 5.81 -1.59
N ASN A 62 4.55 6.04 -1.48
CA ASN A 62 5.08 7.39 -1.20
C ASN A 62 4.71 8.39 -2.30
N LYS A 63 4.74 7.97 -3.57
CA LYS A 63 4.37 8.83 -4.70
C LYS A 63 2.86 9.12 -4.71
N GLN A 64 2.04 8.11 -4.49
CA GLN A 64 0.59 8.24 -4.37
C GLN A 64 0.21 9.21 -3.24
N GLN A 65 0.84 9.05 -2.06
CA GLN A 65 0.58 9.92 -0.91
C GLN A 65 0.94 11.38 -1.22
N LYS A 66 2.03 11.65 -1.94
CA LYS A 66 2.38 13.01 -2.41
C LYS A 66 1.30 13.60 -3.34
N ILE A 67 0.85 12.82 -4.33
CA ILE A 67 -0.21 13.25 -5.27
C ILE A 67 -1.52 13.56 -4.52
N LEU A 68 -1.86 12.77 -3.50
CA LEU A 68 -3.07 12.95 -2.72
C LEU A 68 -2.98 14.14 -1.75
N LYS A 69 -1.81 14.38 -1.17
CA LYS A 69 -1.56 15.54 -0.31
C LYS A 69 -1.74 16.86 -1.06
N GLU A 70 -1.31 16.94 -2.31
CA GLU A 70 -1.56 18.10 -3.20
C GLU A 70 -3.06 18.34 -3.45
N LYS A 71 -3.89 17.30 -3.30
CA LYS A 71 -5.35 17.37 -3.44
C LYS A 71 -6.09 17.53 -2.11
N GLY A 72 -5.37 17.74 -1.00
CA GLY A 72 -5.95 17.86 0.34
C GLY A 72 -6.45 16.54 0.94
N ILE A 73 -5.98 15.40 0.44
CA ILE A 73 -6.33 14.06 0.94
C ILE A 73 -5.17 13.50 1.73
N ASP A 74 -5.35 13.34 3.05
CA ASP A 74 -4.37 12.74 3.97
C ASP A 74 -4.52 11.21 4.03
N TRP A 75 -4.30 10.55 2.89
CA TRP A 75 -4.37 9.09 2.78
C TRP A 75 -3.18 8.41 3.47
N LYS A 76 -3.45 7.34 4.22
CA LYS A 76 -2.46 6.53 4.93
C LYS A 76 -2.04 5.31 4.13
N THR A 77 -0.74 5.08 4.07
CA THR A 77 -0.14 3.91 3.41
C THR A 77 -0.48 2.62 4.16
N PRO A 78 -0.38 1.45 3.49
CA PRO A 78 -0.58 0.16 4.15
C PRO A 78 0.31 -0.04 5.40
N ILE A 79 1.53 0.48 5.40
CA ILE A 79 2.46 0.40 6.54
C ILE A 79 1.97 1.24 7.71
N GLU A 80 1.52 2.47 7.44
CA GLU A 80 0.96 3.36 8.47
C GLU A 80 -0.33 2.79 9.07
N MET A 81 -1.15 2.14 8.23
CA MET A 81 -2.40 1.50 8.67
C MET A 81 -2.17 0.18 9.43
N ASN A 82 -1.04 -0.48 9.20
CA ASN A 82 -0.71 -1.79 9.77
C ASN A 82 0.66 -1.79 10.46
N PRO A 83 0.84 -1.01 11.54
CA PRO A 83 2.09 -0.96 12.27
C PRO A 83 2.40 -2.35 12.85
N GLY A 84 3.63 -2.83 12.63
CA GLY A 84 4.08 -4.14 13.11
C GLY A 84 3.72 -5.32 12.22
N VAL A 85 3.07 -5.08 11.06
CA VAL A 85 2.93 -6.08 10.02
C VAL A 85 4.08 -5.92 9.03
N LEU A 86 4.86 -6.99 8.83
CA LEU A 86 5.77 -7.08 7.70
C LEU A 86 4.90 -7.29 6.46
N ILE A 87 4.82 -6.27 5.62
CA ILE A 87 4.20 -6.35 4.31
C ILE A 87 5.34 -6.68 3.36
N ASP A 88 5.39 -7.92 2.87
CA ASP A 88 6.42 -8.45 1.97
C ASP A 88 5.92 -8.69 0.54
#